data_AF-A0A9P9NSU1-F1
#
_entry.id   AF-A0A9P9NSU1-F1
#
_cell.length_a   1.000
_cell.length_b   1.000
_cell.length_c   1.000
_cell.angle_alpha   90.00
_cell.angle_beta   90.00
_cell.angle_gamma   90.00
#
_symmetry.space_group_name_H-M   'P 1'
#
loop_
_entity.id
_entity.type
_entity.pdbx_description
1 polymer ?
#
loop_
_entity_poly.entity_id
_entity_poly.type
_entity_poly.pdbx_seq_one_letter_code
_entity_poly.pdbx_strand_id
1 'polypeptide(L)'
;MKFAAVFAAAIYATSASAWKINWYYTNGQHVESHGSSTQSGCINLRVNTVQLDRYVVDFATTLRVDPNRVRLWTGTGCRGNPTWDSTHEGNSNLVPNRIVKSYIIDNNRIPVSSTQFPNIIGFLLTGIQGDGK
;
A
#
# COMPACT_ATOMS: atom_id res chain seq x y z
N MET A 1 20.24 54.97 -13.29
CA MET A 1 19.48 53.85 -12.69
C MET A 1 19.84 52.60 -13.47
N LYS A 2 20.56 51.63 -12.87
CA LYS A 2 20.94 50.38 -13.52
C LYS A 2 20.24 49.24 -12.79
N PHE A 3 19.33 48.57 -13.49
CA PHE A 3 18.50 47.49 -12.94
C PHE A 3 19.37 46.28 -12.62
N ALA A 4 19.26 45.80 -11.38
CA ALA A 4 19.83 44.54 -10.93
C ALA A 4 19.02 43.38 -11.54
N ALA A 5 19.65 42.57 -12.38
CA ALA A 5 19.08 41.32 -12.84
C ALA A 5 19.23 40.27 -11.72
N VAL A 6 18.19 40.10 -10.92
CA VAL A 6 18.08 38.98 -9.98
C VAL A 6 17.67 37.76 -10.80
N PHE A 7 18.61 36.88 -11.08
CA PHE A 7 18.31 35.54 -11.60
C PHE A 7 17.63 34.75 -10.47
N ALA A 8 16.31 34.64 -10.55
CA ALA A 8 15.53 33.74 -9.72
C ALA A 8 15.87 32.30 -10.14
N ALA A 9 16.73 31.62 -9.38
CA ALA A 9 16.89 30.18 -9.48
C ALA A 9 15.60 29.53 -8.98
N ALA A 10 14.74 29.12 -9.90
CA ALA A 10 13.62 28.24 -9.61
C ALA A 10 14.19 26.92 -9.07
N ILE A 11 14.17 26.76 -7.76
CA ILE A 11 14.48 25.49 -7.10
C ILE A 11 13.33 24.56 -7.45
N TYR A 12 13.51 23.76 -8.51
CA TYR A 12 12.69 22.57 -8.73
C TYR A 12 13.01 21.60 -7.61
N ALA A 13 12.27 21.69 -6.50
CA ALA A 13 12.24 20.63 -5.51
C ALA A 13 11.65 19.41 -6.20
N THR A 14 12.52 18.53 -6.69
CA THR A 14 12.11 17.22 -7.19
C THR A 14 11.49 16.50 -6.01
N SER A 15 10.17 16.47 -5.94
CA SER A 15 9.43 15.62 -5.02
C SER A 15 9.65 14.17 -5.45
N ALA A 16 10.79 13.63 -5.06
CA ALA A 16 11.05 12.21 -5.11
C ALA A 16 10.04 11.57 -4.16
N SER A 17 8.96 11.02 -4.72
CA SER A 17 7.99 10.26 -3.95
C SER A 17 8.70 9.10 -3.30
N ALA A 18 8.71 9.14 -1.97
CA ALA A 18 9.37 8.17 -1.12
C ALA A 18 8.33 7.46 -0.26
N TRP A 19 8.56 6.17 -0.08
CA TRP A 19 7.78 5.31 0.78
C TRP A 19 8.61 4.93 1.99
N LYS A 20 7.90 4.64 3.09
CA LYS A 20 8.48 4.26 4.36
C LYS A 20 7.67 3.11 4.93
N ILE A 21 8.33 2.07 5.42
CA ILE A 21 7.66 0.98 6.14
C ILE A 21 8.29 0.84 7.51
N ASN A 22 7.44 0.85 8.52
CA ASN A 22 7.76 0.54 9.90
C ASN A 22 7.46 -0.94 10.15
N TRP A 23 8.49 -1.74 10.40
CA TRP A 23 8.39 -3.17 10.71
C TRP A 23 8.44 -3.39 12.21
N TYR A 24 7.43 -4.03 12.78
CA TYR A 24 7.35 -4.33 14.21
C TYR A 24 7.47 -5.84 14.40
N TYR A 25 8.48 -6.26 15.17
CA TYR A 25 8.79 -7.67 15.41
C TYR A 25 8.30 -8.10 16.79
N THR A 26 8.08 -9.40 16.96
CA THR A 26 7.55 -9.97 18.21
C THR A 26 8.47 -9.83 19.42
N ASN A 27 9.77 -9.63 19.19
CA ASN A 27 10.76 -9.36 20.24
C ASN A 27 10.85 -7.87 20.63
N GLY A 28 9.96 -7.02 20.13
CA GLY A 28 9.97 -5.58 20.37
C GLY A 28 10.90 -4.78 19.47
N GLN A 29 11.65 -5.42 18.54
CA GLN A 29 12.44 -4.68 17.56
C GLN A 29 11.54 -3.89 16.62
N HIS A 30 11.99 -2.68 16.27
CA HIS A 30 11.39 -1.83 15.26
C HIS A 30 12.46 -1.47 14.24
N VAL A 31 12.17 -1.71 12.97
CA VAL A 31 13.06 -1.39 11.85
C VAL A 31 12.28 -0.54 10.87
N GLU A 32 12.91 0.52 10.37
CA GLU A 32 12.37 1.33 9.30
C GLU A 32 13.05 0.98 7.96
N SER A 33 12.25 0.74 6.94
CA SER A 33 12.71 0.67 5.54
C SER A 33 12.19 1.88 4.78
N HIS A 34 13.01 2.40 3.87
CA HIS A 34 12.61 3.46 2.95
C HIS A 34 13.00 3.11 1.52
N GLY A 35 12.33 3.75 0.57
CA GLY A 35 12.71 3.68 -0.84
C GLY A 35 11.97 4.71 -1.68
N SER A 36 12.28 4.75 -2.97
CA SER A 36 11.59 5.63 -3.91
C SER A 36 10.41 4.92 -4.57
N SER A 37 9.42 5.68 -5.05
CA SER A 37 8.31 5.13 -5.84
C SER A 37 8.74 4.51 -7.17
N THR A 38 9.97 4.81 -7.61
CA THR A 38 10.59 4.21 -8.81
C THR A 38 11.28 2.89 -8.50
N GLN A 39 11.48 2.57 -7.22
CA GLN A 39 12.09 1.33 -6.78
C GLN A 39 11.07 0.19 -6.92
N SER A 40 11.03 -0.42 -8.10
CA SER A 40 10.34 -1.67 -8.34
C SER A 40 11.29 -2.84 -8.06
N GLY A 41 10.92 -3.76 -7.17
CA GLY A 41 11.68 -4.99 -7.02
C GLY A 41 11.54 -5.67 -5.66
N CYS A 42 12.13 -6.86 -5.57
CA CYS A 42 12.24 -7.62 -4.34
C CYS A 42 13.31 -7.02 -3.42
N ILE A 43 12.96 -6.81 -2.16
CA ILE A 43 13.85 -6.28 -1.13
C ILE A 43 13.97 -7.30 -0.02
N ASN A 44 15.21 -7.65 0.37
CA ASN A 44 15.44 -8.52 1.52
C ASN A 44 15.36 -7.69 2.82
N LEU A 45 14.63 -8.19 3.82
CA LEU A 45 14.59 -7.59 5.14
C LEU A 45 15.93 -7.79 5.86
N ARG A 46 16.36 -6.76 6.58
CA ARG A 46 17.55 -6.81 7.42
C ARG A 46 17.38 -7.76 8.60
N VAL A 47 16.20 -7.77 9.22
CA VAL A 47 15.85 -8.71 10.30
C VAL A 47 14.99 -9.80 9.69
N ASN A 48 15.57 -11.00 9.58
CA ASN A 48 15.02 -12.13 8.82
C ASN A 48 15.05 -13.46 9.60
N THR A 49 15.29 -13.38 10.91
CA THR A 49 15.31 -14.50 11.87
C THR A 49 14.25 -14.38 12.95
N VAL A 50 13.62 -13.20 13.06
CA VAL A 50 12.59 -12.89 14.07
C VAL A 50 11.23 -12.84 13.39
N GLN A 51 10.18 -13.28 14.09
CA GLN A 51 8.83 -13.18 13.58
C GLN A 51 8.38 -11.71 13.49
N LEU A 52 7.82 -11.35 12.35
CA LEU A 52 7.16 -10.08 12.13
C LEU A 52 5.75 -10.17 12.73
N ASP A 53 5.38 -9.15 13.50
CA ASP A 53 4.09 -9.00 14.16
C ASP A 53 3.14 -8.14 13.31
N ARG A 54 3.60 -6.95 12.93
CA ARG A 54 2.84 -6.02 12.08
C ARG A 54 3.77 -5.09 11.31
N TYR A 55 3.21 -4.39 10.33
CA TYR A 55 3.91 -3.30 9.67
C TYR A 55 2.96 -2.14 9.32
N VAL A 56 3.53 -0.94 9.23
CA VAL A 56 2.81 0.28 8.85
C VAL A 56 3.54 0.94 7.70
N VAL A 57 2.84 1.20 6.61
CA VAL A 57 3.37 1.90 5.44
C VAL A 57 2.98 3.38 5.50
N ASP A 58 3.97 4.28 5.47
CA ASP A 58 3.80 5.73 5.43
C ASP A 58 4.36 6.31 4.10
N PHE A 59 3.74 7.37 3.58
CA PHE A 59 4.20 8.10 2.40
C PHE A 59 4.64 9.50 2.76
N ALA A 60 5.82 9.90 2.27
CA ALA A 60 6.35 11.24 2.49
C ALA A 60 5.66 12.31 1.64
N THR A 61 4.94 11.93 0.58
CA THR A 61 4.32 12.87 -0.36
C THR A 61 2.84 12.57 -0.59
N THR A 62 1.97 13.44 -0.08
CA THR A 62 0.50 13.40 -0.20
C THR A 62 -0.05 13.49 -1.64
N LEU A 63 0.81 13.81 -2.61
CA LEU A 63 0.41 14.03 -4.01
C LEU A 63 0.60 12.80 -4.90
N ARG A 64 1.07 11.66 -4.37
CA ARG A 64 1.24 10.42 -5.14
C ARG A 64 0.39 9.31 -4.56
N VAL A 65 -0.01 8.40 -5.46
CA VAL A 65 -0.81 7.22 -5.15
C VAL A 65 -0.01 6.33 -4.20
N ASP A 66 -0.61 5.99 -3.06
CA ASP A 66 -0.05 5.03 -2.12
C ASP A 66 0.21 3.68 -2.86
N PRO A 67 1.32 2.98 -2.63
CA PRO A 67 1.43 1.58 -2.93
C PRO A 67 0.37 0.85 -2.14
N ASN A 68 -0.55 0.32 -2.91
CA ASN A 68 -1.79 -0.23 -2.40
C ASN A 68 -1.59 -1.65 -1.86
N ARG A 69 -0.37 -2.18 -1.91
CA ARG A 69 -0.11 -3.60 -1.67
C ARG A 69 1.32 -3.88 -1.25
N VAL A 70 1.46 -4.57 -0.13
CA VAL A 70 2.73 -5.15 0.34
C VAL A 70 2.60 -6.66 0.28
N ARG A 71 3.54 -7.31 -0.41
CA ARG A 71 3.66 -8.76 -0.47
C ARG A 71 4.90 -9.20 0.29
N LEU A 72 4.79 -10.29 1.06
CA LEU A 72 5.86 -10.78 1.93
C LEU A 72 6.16 -12.24 1.67
N TRP A 73 7.44 -12.61 1.77
CA TRP A 73 7.94 -13.97 1.59
C TRP A 73 8.76 -14.40 2.80
N THR A 74 8.63 -15.67 3.18
CA THR A 74 9.49 -16.35 4.17
C THR A 74 10.85 -16.77 3.61
N GLY A 75 11.02 -16.76 2.29
CA GLY A 75 12.29 -16.94 1.58
C GLY A 75 12.89 -15.61 1.14
N THR A 76 14.19 -15.60 0.82
CA THR A 76 14.87 -14.42 0.25
C THR A 76 14.61 -14.31 -1.26
N GLY A 77 14.68 -13.09 -1.79
CA GLY A 77 14.59 -12.87 -3.25
C GLY A 77 13.20 -13.08 -3.84
N CYS A 78 12.15 -13.07 -3.02
CA CYS A 78 10.74 -13.08 -3.45
C CYS A 78 10.41 -14.19 -4.45
N ARG A 79 11.01 -15.37 -4.25
CA ARG A 79 10.80 -16.54 -5.11
C ARG A 79 9.53 -17.28 -4.70
N GLY A 80 8.75 -17.69 -5.70
CA GLY A 80 7.50 -18.40 -5.49
C GLY A 80 6.37 -17.49 -5.00
N ASN A 81 5.35 -18.10 -4.41
CA ASN A 81 4.16 -17.37 -3.96
C ASN A 81 4.44 -16.58 -2.67
N PRO A 82 3.87 -15.36 -2.54
CA PRO A 82 3.95 -14.62 -1.29
C PRO A 82 3.24 -15.41 -0.18
N THR A 83 3.84 -15.39 1.00
CA THR A 83 3.27 -15.95 2.23
C THR A 83 2.30 -14.99 2.92
N TRP A 84 2.28 -13.73 2.48
CA TRP A 84 1.34 -12.72 2.92
C TRP A 84 1.14 -11.71 1.80
N ASP A 85 -0.08 -11.22 1.71
CA ASP A 85 -0.48 -10.19 0.77
C ASP A 85 -1.44 -9.26 1.47
N SER A 86 -1.07 -7.98 1.56
CA SER A 86 -1.91 -7.01 2.26
C SER A 86 -3.23 -6.79 1.53
N THR A 87 -3.28 -6.94 0.21
CA THR A 87 -4.41 -6.58 -0.68
C THR A 87 -4.91 -5.13 -0.59
N HIS A 88 -4.50 -4.38 0.44
CA HIS A 88 -4.83 -2.99 0.72
C HIS A 88 -3.61 -2.21 1.23
N GLU A 89 -3.73 -0.89 1.26
CA GLU A 89 -2.72 0.05 1.76
C GLU A 89 -2.66 0.14 3.29
N GLY A 90 -1.61 0.76 3.82
CA GLY A 90 -1.53 1.17 5.22
C GLY A 90 -0.98 0.11 6.18
N ASN A 91 -1.69 -0.14 7.27
CA ASN A 91 -1.25 -1.00 8.37
C ASN A 91 -1.74 -2.44 8.20
N SER A 92 -0.90 -3.43 8.49
CA SER A 92 -1.32 -4.83 8.53
C SER A 92 -0.71 -5.56 9.71
N ASN A 93 -1.58 -6.24 10.46
CA ASN A 93 -1.19 -7.21 11.48
C ASN A 93 -1.04 -8.58 10.82
N LEU A 94 0.09 -9.24 11.04
CA LEU A 94 0.32 -10.59 10.52
C LEU A 94 -0.21 -11.61 11.51
N VAL A 95 -1.45 -12.09 11.34
CA VAL A 95 -1.99 -13.17 12.17
C VAL A 95 -2.07 -14.45 11.33
N PRO A 96 -1.35 -15.54 11.69
CA PRO A 96 -0.33 -15.63 12.74
C PRO A 96 0.99 -14.93 12.38
N ASN A 97 1.79 -14.60 13.40
CA ASN A 97 3.12 -14.01 13.24
C ASN A 97 4.05 -14.98 12.50
N ARG A 98 4.98 -14.46 11.69
CA ARG A 98 5.85 -15.31 10.83
C ARG A 98 7.20 -14.66 10.53
N ILE A 99 8.22 -15.48 10.29
CA ILE A 99 9.54 -14.98 9.88
C ILE A 99 9.48 -14.56 8.42
N VAL A 100 9.57 -13.25 8.17
CA VAL A 100 9.60 -12.68 6.82
C VAL A 100 11.05 -12.38 6.46
N LYS A 101 11.45 -12.69 5.23
CA LYS A 101 12.83 -12.49 4.75
C LYS A 101 12.93 -11.53 3.57
N SER A 102 11.86 -11.39 2.78
CA SER A 102 11.82 -10.40 1.71
C SER A 102 10.42 -9.90 1.44
N TYR A 103 10.31 -8.74 0.81
CA TYR A 103 9.06 -8.08 0.48
C TYR A 103 9.11 -7.37 -0.87
N ILE A 104 7.93 -7.11 -1.41
CA ILE A 104 7.69 -6.24 -2.56
C ILE A 104 6.63 -5.23 -2.15
N ILE A 105 6.81 -3.99 -2.61
CA ILE A 105 5.83 -2.93 -2.54
C ILE A 105 5.32 -2.70 -3.96
N ASP A 106 4.03 -2.89 -4.20
CA ASP A 106 3.43 -2.68 -5.51
C ASP A 106 2.54 -1.43 -5.52
N ASN A 107 2.64 -0.69 -6.62
CA ASN A 107 1.71 0.38 -6.95
C ASN A 107 0.49 -0.12 -7.75
N ASN A 108 0.35 -1.44 -7.94
CA ASN A 108 -0.79 -2.02 -8.66
C ASN A 108 -2.05 -1.86 -7.82
N ARG A 109 -2.84 -0.81 -8.08
CA ARG A 109 -4.25 -0.80 -7.73
C ARG A 109 -4.87 -2.05 -8.35
N ILE A 110 -5.46 -2.93 -7.55
CA ILE A 110 -6.51 -3.78 -8.10
C ILE A 110 -7.59 -2.79 -8.52
N PRO A 111 -7.96 -2.68 -9.81
CA PRO A 111 -9.15 -1.94 -10.16
C PRO A 111 -10.28 -2.64 -9.42
N VAL A 112 -10.85 -1.97 -8.42
CA VAL A 112 -12.13 -2.36 -7.84
C VAL A 112 -13.10 -2.45 -9.01
N SER A 113 -13.37 -3.65 -9.48
CA SER A 113 -14.37 -3.87 -10.51
C SER A 113 -15.68 -3.42 -9.89
N SER A 114 -16.30 -2.42 -10.49
CA SER A 114 -17.61 -1.87 -10.11
C SER A 114 -18.76 -2.88 -10.29
N THR A 115 -18.48 -4.18 -10.37
CA THR A 115 -19.47 -5.25 -10.57
C THR A 115 -19.95 -5.90 -9.28
N GLN A 116 -19.49 -5.45 -8.10
CA GLN A 116 -19.93 -6.00 -6.82
C GLN A 116 -20.74 -5.00 -5.98
N PHE A 117 -21.65 -4.28 -6.64
CA PHE A 117 -22.90 -3.91 -5.97
C PHE A 117 -23.99 -4.80 -6.58
N PRO A 118 -24.50 -5.82 -5.86
CA PRO A 118 -25.78 -6.38 -6.27
C PRO A 118 -26.78 -5.22 -6.28
N ASN A 119 -27.39 -4.99 -7.44
CA ASN A 119 -28.49 -4.06 -7.59
C ASN A 119 -29.57 -4.43 -6.55
N ILE A 120 -29.58 -3.74 -5.40
CA ILE A 120 -30.77 -3.68 -4.57
C ILE A 120 -31.66 -2.61 -5.21
N ILE A 121 -32.30 -3.00 -6.31
CA ILE A 121 -33.49 -2.35 -6.88
C ILE A 121 -34.56 -3.44 -6.79
N GLY A 122 -35.67 -3.33 -6.10
CA GLY A 122 -36.23 -2.32 -5.21
C GLY A 122 -37.42 -3.00 -4.57
N PHE A 123 -37.43 -3.14 -3.25
CA PHE A 123 -38.58 -3.67 -2.52
C PHE A 123 -39.29 -2.50 -1.84
N LEU A 124 -40.10 -1.77 -2.61
CA LEU A 124 -41.24 -1.02 -2.10
C LEU A 124 -42.08 -0.51 -3.27
N LEU A 125 -43.27 -1.08 -3.46
CA LEU A 125 -44.47 -0.33 -3.85
C LEU A 125 -45.69 -1.19 -3.52
N THR A 126 -46.41 -0.71 -2.53
CA THR A 126 -47.76 -1.06 -2.11
C THR A 126 -48.79 -0.78 -3.21
N GLY A 127 -49.78 -1.67 -3.37
CA GLY A 127 -51.19 -1.26 -3.46
C GLY A 127 -51.94 -1.35 -4.80
N ILE A 128 -53.01 -2.16 -4.77
CA ILE A 128 -54.39 -1.93 -5.28
C ILE A 128 -54.71 -2.16 -6.78
N GLN A 129 -55.93 -2.73 -6.99
CA GLN A 129 -56.81 -2.78 -8.18
C GLN A 129 -56.67 -4.06 -9.02
N GLY A 130 -57.68 -4.89 -9.31
CA GLY A 130 -59.14 -4.78 -9.23
C GLY A 130 -59.75 -5.36 -10.53
N ASP A 131 -60.58 -6.40 -10.40
CA ASP A 131 -61.62 -6.94 -11.31
C ASP A 131 -61.37 -7.31 -12.79
N GLY A 132 -61.98 -8.44 -13.18
CA GLY A 132 -62.69 -8.59 -14.45
C GLY A 132 -62.05 -9.43 -15.57
N LYS A 133 -62.36 -10.73 -15.59
CA LYS A 133 -63.17 -11.41 -16.63
C LYS A 133 -63.31 -12.90 -16.37
#